data_AF-A0A972L4B7-F1
#
_entry.id   AF-A0A972L4B7-F1
#
_cell.length_a   1.000
_cell.length_b   1.000
_cell.length_c   1.000
_cell.angle_alpha   90.00
_cell.angle_beta   90.00
_cell.angle_gamma   90.00
#
_symmetry.space_group_name_H-M   'P 1'
#
loop_
_entity.id
_entity.type
_entity.pdbx_description
1 polymer ?
#
loop_
_entity_poly.entity_id
_entity_poly.type
_entity_poly.pdbx_seq_one_letter_code
_entity_poly.pdbx_strand_id
1 'polypeptide(L)'
;MSDDCRKVSVVIDDREARSGLPEILGSLEEVEVSFRRLPLGDYVVDGLFLFERKRLPDFAASIRDGRLFQQTARLALSEKRSALILEGRGRDLAACGTILNFPRL
;
A
#
# COMPACT_ATOMS: atom_id res chain seq x y z
N MET A 1 -17.33 -32.49 -2.29
CA MET A 1 -16.15 -32.10 -1.50
C MET A 1 -16.21 -30.59 -1.43
N SER A 2 -16.70 -30.07 -0.31
CA SER A 2 -16.90 -28.64 -0.13
C SER A 2 -15.54 -27.98 -0.03
N ASP A 3 -15.21 -27.09 -0.96
CA ASP A 3 -14.09 -26.17 -0.77
C ASP A 3 -14.40 -25.33 0.46
N ASP A 4 -13.64 -25.59 1.53
CA ASP A 4 -13.63 -24.76 2.72
C ASP A 4 -13.05 -23.41 2.29
N CYS A 5 -13.92 -22.47 1.90
CA CYS A 5 -13.54 -21.15 1.42
C CYS A 5 -12.98 -20.34 2.59
N ARG A 6 -11.69 -20.54 2.88
CA ARG A 6 -10.96 -19.66 3.78
C ARG A 6 -10.91 -18.28 3.14
N LYS A 7 -11.65 -17.36 3.73
CA LYS A 7 -11.55 -15.95 3.40
C LYS A 7 -10.16 -15.43 3.76
N VAL A 8 -9.61 -14.59 2.90
CA VAL A 8 -8.38 -13.85 3.16
C VAL A 8 -8.71 -12.72 4.11
N SER A 9 -8.05 -12.71 5.27
CA SER A 9 -8.25 -11.65 6.26
C SER A 9 -7.40 -10.44 5.91
N VAL A 10 -8.03 -9.27 5.81
CA VAL A 10 -7.36 -8.01 5.51
C VAL A 10 -7.66 -7.01 6.61
N VAL A 11 -6.60 -6.60 7.30
CA VAL A 11 -6.68 -5.58 8.33
C VAL A 11 -6.12 -4.27 7.77
N ILE A 12 -6.95 -3.24 7.74
CA ILE A 12 -6.64 -1.95 7.14
C ILE A 12 -6.37 -0.91 8.23
N ASP A 13 -5.31 -0.10 8.05
CA ASP A 13 -5.07 1.06 8.90
C ASP A 13 -6.24 2.06 8.79
N ASP A 14 -6.74 2.52 9.93
CA ASP A 14 -7.89 3.43 9.98
C ASP A 14 -7.65 4.77 9.26
N ARG A 15 -6.39 5.18 9.06
CA ARG A 15 -6.03 6.39 8.28
C ARG A 15 -6.30 6.21 6.79
N GLU A 16 -6.28 4.97 6.30
CA GLU A 16 -6.49 4.63 4.89
C GLU A 16 -7.95 4.31 4.52
N ALA A 17 -8.87 4.48 5.48
CA ALA A 17 -10.30 4.26 5.28
C ALA A 17 -10.91 5.08 4.12
N ARG A 18 -10.34 6.26 3.82
CA ARG A 18 -10.85 7.17 2.78
C ARG A 18 -10.27 6.94 1.39
N SER A 19 -9.49 5.90 1.21
CA SER A 19 -8.66 5.72 0.02
C SER A 19 -9.35 4.96 -1.13
N GLY A 20 -10.61 4.53 -0.92
CA GLY A 20 -11.44 3.78 -1.88
C GLY A 20 -11.14 2.28 -1.96
N LEU A 21 -9.91 1.87 -1.64
CA LEU A 21 -9.51 0.45 -1.57
C LEU A 21 -10.30 -0.38 -0.56
N PRO A 22 -10.63 0.12 0.65
CA PRO A 22 -11.37 -0.67 1.62
C PRO A 22 -12.76 -1.11 1.12
N GLU A 23 -13.44 -0.24 0.36
CA GLU A 23 -14.74 -0.54 -0.24
C GLU A 23 -14.62 -1.60 -1.33
N ILE A 24 -13.61 -1.50 -2.19
CA ILE A 24 -13.32 -2.50 -3.22
C ILE A 24 -13.02 -3.86 -2.58
N LEU A 25 -12.13 -3.89 -1.58
CA LEU A 25 -11.78 -5.13 -0.87
C LEU A 25 -12.99 -5.73 -0.14
N GLY A 26 -13.84 -4.91 0.48
CA GLY A 26 -15.05 -5.36 1.15
C GLY A 26 -16.13 -5.89 0.21
N SER A 27 -16.04 -5.61 -1.09
CA SER A 27 -16.97 -6.14 -2.10
C SER A 27 -16.61 -7.55 -2.60
N LEU A 28 -15.42 -8.05 -2.25
CA LEU A 28 -14.94 -9.39 -2.63
C LEU A 28 -15.44 -10.42 -1.61
N GLU A 29 -16.14 -11.47 -2.06
CA GLU A 29 -16.74 -12.48 -1.17
C GLU A 29 -15.67 -13.27 -0.38
N GLU A 30 -14.50 -13.46 -0.99
CA GLU A 30 -13.35 -14.19 -0.46
C GLU A 30 -12.47 -13.35 0.48
N VAL A 31 -12.84 -12.09 0.76
CA VAL A 31 -12.07 -11.19 1.61
C VAL A 31 -12.86 -10.81 2.85
N GLU A 32 -12.23 -10.88 4.02
CA GLU A 32 -12.77 -10.36 5.27
C GLU A 32 -11.99 -9.10 5.66
N VAL A 33 -12.67 -7.95 5.61
CA VAL A 33 -12.05 -6.65 5.93
C VAL A 33 -12.33 -6.26 7.38
N SER A 34 -11.29 -5.84 8.08
CA SER A 34 -11.40 -5.19 9.39
C SER A 34 -10.54 -3.93 9.44
N PHE A 35 -10.90 -2.98 10.30
CA PHE A 35 -10.15 -1.74 10.49
C PHE A 35 -9.54 -1.73 11.89
N ARG A 36 -8.26 -1.37 11.97
CA ARG A 36 -7.61 -1.06 13.25
C ARG A 36 -6.45 -0.10 13.00
N ARG A 37 -6.02 0.60 14.05
CA ARG A 37 -4.77 1.35 13.99
C ARG A 37 -3.58 0.39 13.89
N LEU A 38 -2.84 0.45 12.80
CA LEU A 38 -1.62 -0.32 12.60
C LEU A 38 -0.41 0.47 13.13
N PRO A 39 0.55 -0.19 13.80
CA PRO A 39 1.79 0.47 14.22
C PRO A 39 2.74 0.74 13.05
N LEU A 40 2.54 0.06 11.91
CA LEU A 40 3.35 0.13 10.71
C LEU A 40 2.54 -0.39 9.51
N GLY A 41 2.71 0.22 8.34
CA GLY A 41 2.04 -0.13 7.09
C GLY A 41 0.56 0.26 7.06
N ASP A 42 -0.03 0.05 5.89
CA ASP A 42 -1.42 0.43 5.58
C ASP A 42 -2.36 -0.78 5.58
N TYR A 43 -1.85 -1.96 5.22
CA TYR A 43 -2.63 -3.19 5.15
C TYR A 43 -1.84 -4.37 5.71
N VAL A 44 -2.47 -5.19 6.54
CA VAL A 44 -1.96 -6.49 6.97
C VAL A 44 -2.85 -7.58 6.39
N VAL A 45 -2.28 -8.51 5.65
CA VAL A 45 -3.01 -9.62 5.01
C VAL A 45 -2.62 -10.94 5.67
N ASP A 46 -3.61 -11.70 6.12
CA ASP A 46 -3.47 -12.98 6.83
C ASP A 46 -2.51 -12.96 8.02
N GLY A 47 -2.28 -11.78 8.61
CA GLY A 47 -1.29 -11.59 9.67
C GLY A 47 0.16 -11.79 9.24
N LEU A 48 0.41 -12.19 7.98
CA LEU A 48 1.72 -12.59 7.47
C LEU A 48 2.34 -11.54 6.54
N PHE A 49 1.52 -10.84 5.78
CA PHE A 49 1.96 -9.84 4.82
C PHE A 49 1.66 -8.44 5.31
N LEU A 50 2.57 -7.52 5.04
CA LEU A 50 2.43 -6.12 5.36
C LEU A 50 2.62 -5.28 4.11
N PHE A 51 1.62 -4.48 3.75
CA PHE A 51 1.69 -3.61 2.60
C PHE A 51 1.68 -2.15 3.04
N GLU A 52 2.63 -1.40 2.50
CA GLU A 52 2.63 0.06 2.50
C GLU A 52 2.23 0.49 1.10
N ARG A 53 1.25 1.39 0.98
CA ARG A 53 0.86 1.99 -0.28
C ARG A 53 1.41 3.41 -0.35
N LYS A 54 1.85 3.81 -1.54
CA LYS A 54 2.31 5.19 -1.75
C LYS A 54 1.97 5.63 -3.16
N ARG A 55 1.30 6.78 -3.28
CA ARG A 55 1.11 7.38 -4.59
C ARG A 55 2.43 7.90 -5.12
N LEU A 56 2.62 7.87 -6.44
CA LEU A 56 3.87 8.30 -7.08
C LEU A 56 4.34 9.71 -6.68
N PRO A 57 3.46 10.74 -6.56
CA PRO A 57 3.89 12.07 -6.10
C PRO A 57 4.40 12.06 -4.66
N ASP A 58 3.70 11.35 -3.76
CA ASP A 58 4.09 11.22 -2.35
C ASP A 58 5.39 10.45 -2.20
N PHE A 59 5.58 9.43 -3.05
CA PHE A 59 6.83 8.68 -3.14
C PHE A 59 8.00 9.60 -3.53
N ALA A 60 7.87 10.37 -4.61
CA ALA A 60 8.91 11.30 -5.05
C ALA A 60 9.24 12.35 -3.96
N ALA A 61 8.22 12.92 -3.32
CA ALA A 61 8.40 13.83 -2.19
C ALA A 61 9.10 13.15 -1.01
N SER A 62 8.73 11.91 -0.68
CA SER A 62 9.31 11.16 0.45
C SER A 62 10.77 10.78 0.24
N ILE A 63 11.21 10.58 -1.01
CA ILE A 63 12.63 10.39 -1.36
C ILE A 63 13.38 11.69 -1.09
N ARG A 64 12.89 12.80 -1.65
CA ARG A 64 13.53 14.12 -1.50
C ARG A 64 13.67 14.51 -0.04
N ASP A 65 12.64 14.24 0.75
CA ASP A 65 12.60 14.59 2.17
C ASP A 65 13.30 13.53 3.06
N GLY A 66 13.85 12.45 2.47
CA GLY A 66 14.54 11.36 3.17
C GLY A 66 13.64 10.43 4.01
N ARG A 67 12.35 10.77 4.18
CA ARG A 67 11.39 10.01 4.99
C ARG A 67 11.17 8.58 4.50
N LEU A 68 11.29 8.34 3.19
CA LEU A 68 11.09 7.00 2.61
C LEU A 68 12.04 5.96 3.21
N PHE A 69 13.30 6.32 3.44
CA PHE A 69 14.32 5.38 3.91
C PHE A 69 14.04 4.92 5.34
N GLN A 70 13.57 5.83 6.21
CA GLN A 70 13.19 5.47 7.57
C GLN A 70 11.95 4.57 7.58
N GLN A 71 10.96 4.83 6.74
CA GLN A 71 9.76 4.00 6.61
C GLN A 71 10.09 2.60 6.09
N THR A 72 10.86 2.52 5.00
CA THR A 72 11.24 1.24 4.39
C THR A 72 12.18 0.42 5.26
N ALA A 73 13.08 1.05 6.03
CA ALA A 73 13.87 0.35 7.04
C ALA A 73 13.00 -0.31 8.12
N ARG A 74 11.96 0.39 8.60
CA ARG A 74 11.02 -0.18 9.57
C ARG A 74 10.21 -1.33 8.98
N LEU A 75 9.80 -1.24 7.70
CA LEU A 75 9.14 -2.33 6.97
C LEU A 75 10.07 -3.55 6.82
N ALA A 76 11.33 -3.34 6.47
CA ALA A 76 12.32 -4.41 6.30
C ALA A 76 12.65 -5.13 7.61
N LEU A 77 12.54 -4.44 8.75
CA LEU A 77 12.72 -5.01 10.09
C LEU A 77 11.45 -5.65 10.67
N SER A 78 10.33 -5.61 9.95
CA SER A 78 9.10 -6.26 10.38
C SER A 78 9.25 -7.78 10.34
N GLU A 79 8.60 -8.48 11.28
CA GLU A 79 8.46 -9.93 11.25
C GLU A 79 7.55 -10.41 10.11
N LYS A 80 6.82 -9.49 9.45
CA LYS A 80 5.92 -9.76 8.33
C LYS A 80 6.66 -9.62 7.00
N ARG A 81 6.21 -10.39 6.01
CA ARG A 81 6.64 -10.25 4.62
C ARG A 81 6.11 -8.93 4.07
N SER A 82 7.00 -7.95 3.95
CA SER A 82 6.62 -6.57 3.68
C SER A 82 6.81 -6.19 2.21
N ALA A 83 5.89 -5.42 1.65
CA ALA A 83 5.98 -4.87 0.31
C ALA A 83 5.51 -3.40 0.26
N LEU A 84 6.19 -2.59 -0.55
CA LEU A 84 5.78 -1.23 -0.88
C LEU A 84 5.10 -1.25 -2.26
N ILE A 85 3.83 -0.85 -2.30
CA ILE A 85 3.04 -0.72 -3.53
C ILE A 85 3.08 0.75 -3.96
N LEU A 86 3.65 1.00 -5.14
CA LEU A 86 3.63 2.31 -5.77
C LEU A 86 2.43 2.43 -6.69
N GLU A 87 1.55 3.38 -6.40
CA GLU A 87 0.34 3.63 -7.18
C GLU A 87 0.44 4.91 -8.01
N GLY A 88 0.14 4.78 -9.30
CA GLY A 88 0.05 5.91 -10.23
C GLY A 88 0.61 5.54 -11.59
N ARG A 89 0.71 6.55 -12.45
CA ARG A 89 1.29 6.50 -13.79
C ARG A 89 2.39 7.55 -13.92
N GLY A 90 3.28 7.40 -14.91
CA GLY A 90 4.38 8.35 -15.13
C GLY A 90 3.94 9.82 -15.27
N ARG A 91 2.74 10.08 -15.81
CA ARG A 91 2.17 11.43 -15.89
C ARG A 91 1.91 12.07 -14.53
N ASP A 92 1.69 11.28 -13.48
CA ASP A 92 1.40 11.79 -12.15
C ASP A 92 2.67 12.40 -11.52
N LEU A 93 3.86 12.03 -12.03
CA LEU A 93 5.15 12.60 -11.66
C LEU A 93 5.46 13.91 -12.41
N ALA A 94 4.72 14.27 -13.46
CA ALA A 94 4.98 15.49 -14.23
C ALA A 94 4.88 16.76 -13.36
N ALA A 95 4.02 16.74 -12.34
CA ALA A 95 3.88 17.82 -11.36
C ALA A 95 5.02 17.88 -10.32
N CYS A 96 5.84 16.83 -10.22
CA CYS A 96 6.92 16.72 -9.22
C CYS A 96 8.26 17.32 -9.71
N GLY A 97 8.29 18.01 -10.86
CA GLY A 97 9.48 18.69 -11.36
C GLY A 97 10.59 17.75 -11.85
N THR A 98 10.24 16.49 -12.17
CA THR A 98 11.20 15.54 -12.74
C THR A 98 11.45 15.88 -14.21
N ILE A 99 12.73 16.00 -14.61
CA ILE A 99 13.16 16.10 -16.01
C ILE A 99 13.00 14.72 -16.67
N LEU A 100 11.79 14.18 -16.73
CA LEU A 100 11.50 12.92 -17.40
C LEU A 100 10.60 13.20 -18.60
N ASN A 101 11.21 13.85 -19.60
CA ASN A 101 10.64 13.94 -20.93
C ASN A 101 10.84 12.56 -21.60
N PHE A 102 9.93 11.62 -21.35
CA PHE A 102 9.91 10.38 -22.12
C PHE A 102 9.31 10.69 -23.50
N PRO A 103 10.08 10.51 -24.60
CA PRO A 103 9.50 10.63 -25.93
C PRO A 103 8.43 9.55 -26.09
N ARG A 104 7.25 9.95 -26.60
CA ARG A 104 6.22 8.99 -26.99
C ARG A 104 6.78 8.15 -28.15
N LEU A 105 6.82 6.84 -27.98
CA LEU A 105 6.94 5.88 -29.09
C LEU A 105 5.60 5.80 -29.81
#